data_AF-A0A7S1EG11-F1
#
_entry.id   AF-A0A7S1EG11-F1
#
_cell.length_a   1.000
_cell.length_b   1.000
_cell.length_c   1.000
_cell.angle_alpha   90.00
_cell.angle_beta   90.00
_cell.angle_gamma   90.00
#
_symmetry.space_group_name_H-M   'P 1'
#
loop_
_entity.id
_entity.type
_entity.pdbx_description
1 polymer ?
#
loop_
_entity_poly.entity_id
_entity_poly.type
_entity_poly.pdbx_seq_one_letter_code
_entity_poly.pdbx_strand_id
1 'polypeptide(L)'
;GGSRGGGLHQNRAKPEQIKLNQRIAACGHPSEVFAAIADAVEDGVELNSVNLATALHRVAKSGTAVDFRNLRRSEEYSALLQRVEAALRSPDGDFNPREIANMAWGIAKAQVPSIETFAVLTDAAVAANLKAYKPQELSNTVWAFATAWNLCSAPAARTDFAPTVCKMMGAVEAELLRRMGE
;
A
#
# COMPACT_ATOMS: atom_id res chain seq x y z
N GLY A 1 -20.84 -43.87 7.86
CA GLY A 1 -19.90 -43.36 6.85
C GLY A 1 -20.21 -41.91 6.60
N GLY A 2 -19.21 -41.03 6.65
CA GLY A 2 -19.37 -39.61 6.33
C GLY A 2 -18.43 -38.69 7.10
N SER A 3 -17.12 -38.93 7.01
CA SER A 3 -16.12 -37.95 7.44
C SER A 3 -16.21 -36.71 6.54
N ARG A 4 -16.73 -35.60 7.07
CA ARG A 4 -16.57 -34.27 6.44
C ARG A 4 -15.23 -33.70 6.90
N GLY A 5 -14.20 -33.93 6.10
CA GLY A 5 -12.94 -33.20 6.19
C GLY A 5 -13.17 -31.74 5.85
N GLY A 6 -13.30 -30.90 6.88
CA GLY A 6 -13.19 -29.46 6.73
C GLY A 6 -11.73 -29.11 6.44
N GLY A 7 -11.42 -28.92 5.16
CA GLY A 7 -10.16 -28.33 4.73
C GLY A 7 -10.11 -26.86 5.15
N LEU A 8 -9.63 -26.62 6.37
CA LEU A 8 -9.05 -25.34 6.76
C LEU A 8 -7.87 -25.12 5.81
N HIS A 9 -8.07 -24.32 4.76
CA HIS A 9 -6.96 -23.73 4.01
C HIS A 9 -6.23 -22.76 4.96
N GLN A 10 -5.36 -23.32 5.79
CA GLN A 10 -4.33 -22.56 6.48
C GLN A 10 -3.42 -22.02 5.39
N ASN A 11 -3.62 -20.75 5.01
CA ASN A 11 -2.75 -19.99 4.13
C ASN A 11 -1.43 -19.73 4.87
N ARG A 12 -0.61 -20.79 5.03
CA ARG A 12 0.71 -20.68 5.65
C ARG A 12 1.58 -19.96 4.62
N ALA A 13 1.89 -18.70 4.89
CA ALA A 13 2.74 -17.89 4.02
C ALA A 13 3.97 -18.72 3.61
N LYS A 14 4.18 -18.84 2.29
CA LYS A 14 5.24 -19.68 1.75
C LYS A 14 6.60 -19.24 2.33
N PRO A 15 7.54 -20.15 2.64
CA PRO A 15 8.80 -19.81 3.32
C PRO A 15 9.59 -18.68 2.66
N GLU A 16 9.58 -18.60 1.33
CA GLU A 16 10.21 -17.55 0.53
C GLU A 16 9.60 -16.16 0.79
N GLN A 17 8.28 -16.08 0.99
CA GLN A 17 7.57 -14.83 1.28
C GLN A 17 7.95 -14.29 2.66
N ILE A 18 8.10 -15.19 3.64
CA ILE A 18 8.53 -14.86 5.00
C ILE A 18 9.98 -14.36 4.98
N LYS A 19 10.88 -15.08 4.31
CA LYS A 19 12.29 -14.69 4.19
C LYS A 19 12.44 -13.33 3.51
N LEU A 20 11.74 -13.12 2.40
CA LEU A 20 11.75 -11.84 1.68
C LEU A 20 11.22 -10.71 2.57
N ASN A 21 10.10 -10.93 3.26
CA ASN A 21 9.54 -9.90 4.14
C ASN A 21 10.48 -9.53 5.29
N GLN A 22 11.16 -10.52 5.89
CA GLN A 22 12.17 -10.30 6.92
C GLN A 22 13.35 -9.49 6.38
N ARG A 23 13.83 -9.83 5.16
CA ARG A 23 14.90 -9.10 4.48
C ARG A 23 14.51 -7.64 4.23
N ILE A 24 13.34 -7.39 3.63
CA ILE A 24 12.82 -6.02 3.41
C ILE A 24 12.67 -5.28 4.75
N ALA A 25 12.18 -5.94 5.79
CA ALA A 25 12.00 -5.32 7.09
C ALA A 25 13.33 -4.94 7.79
N ALA A 26 14.43 -5.59 7.42
CA ALA A 26 15.77 -5.32 7.97
C ALA A 26 16.50 -4.17 7.24
N CYS A 27 16.05 -3.77 6.05
CA CYS A 27 16.73 -2.75 5.25
C CYS A 27 16.85 -1.40 5.99
N GLY A 28 18.05 -0.83 5.97
CA GLY A 28 18.38 0.46 6.59
C GLY A 28 18.28 1.65 5.62
N HIS A 29 18.09 1.40 4.33
CA HIS A 29 18.06 2.42 3.28
C HIS A 29 17.11 2.02 2.12
N PRO A 30 16.47 2.97 1.39
CA PRO A 30 15.60 2.64 0.24
C PRO A 30 16.28 1.79 -0.84
N SER A 31 17.56 2.03 -1.14
CA SER A 31 18.29 1.24 -2.15
C SER A 31 18.41 -0.23 -1.76
N GLU A 32 18.54 -0.55 -0.48
CA GLU A 32 18.56 -1.95 0.00
C GLU A 32 17.20 -2.61 -0.17
N VAL A 33 16.10 -1.86 -0.02
CA VAL A 33 14.74 -2.36 -0.28
C VAL A 33 14.59 -2.70 -1.76
N PHE A 34 15.04 -1.81 -2.65
CA PHE A 34 14.98 -2.04 -4.09
C PHE A 34 15.83 -3.23 -4.52
N ALA A 35 17.05 -3.35 -4.00
CA ALA A 35 17.91 -4.51 -4.24
C ALA A 35 17.26 -5.82 -3.75
N ALA A 36 16.66 -5.82 -2.55
CA ALA A 36 15.98 -7.01 -2.04
C ALA A 36 14.80 -7.45 -2.91
N ILE A 37 14.08 -6.50 -3.50
CA ILE A 37 12.98 -6.78 -4.44
C ILE A 37 13.53 -7.27 -5.78
N ALA A 38 14.57 -6.64 -6.30
CA ALA A 38 15.19 -7.02 -7.57
C ALA A 38 15.70 -8.46 -7.51
N ASP A 39 16.49 -8.81 -6.49
CA ASP A 39 17.01 -10.16 -6.28
C ASP A 39 15.87 -11.18 -6.18
N ALA A 40 14.80 -10.86 -5.44
CA ALA A 40 13.66 -11.77 -5.29
C ALA A 40 12.96 -12.02 -6.63
N VAL A 41 12.79 -10.98 -7.45
CA VAL A 41 12.17 -11.10 -8.77
C VAL A 41 13.08 -11.90 -9.71
N GLU A 42 14.40 -11.69 -9.66
CA GLU A 42 15.38 -12.47 -10.43
C GLU A 42 15.36 -13.96 -10.03
N ASP A 43 15.19 -14.25 -8.75
CA ASP A 43 15.02 -15.60 -8.20
C ASP A 43 13.63 -16.21 -8.48
N GLY A 44 12.75 -15.51 -9.20
CA GLY A 44 11.41 -15.98 -9.54
C GLY A 44 10.39 -15.94 -8.41
N VAL A 45 10.65 -15.15 -7.36
CA VAL A 45 9.72 -14.94 -6.25
C VAL A 45 8.71 -13.84 -6.60
N GLU A 46 7.45 -14.24 -6.80
CA GLU A 46 6.34 -13.29 -6.95
C GLU A 46 6.06 -12.56 -5.64
N LEU A 47 6.00 -11.23 -5.69
CA LEU A 47 5.73 -10.40 -4.51
C LEU A 47 4.25 -10.47 -4.13
N ASN A 48 3.96 -10.76 -2.87
CA ASN A 48 2.60 -10.67 -2.33
C ASN A 48 2.29 -9.29 -1.70
N SER A 49 1.04 -9.12 -1.26
CA SER A 49 0.55 -7.90 -0.60
C SER A 49 1.40 -7.47 0.60
N VAL A 50 1.81 -8.44 1.44
CA VAL A 50 2.67 -8.18 2.62
C VAL A 50 4.04 -7.63 2.22
N ASN A 51 4.67 -8.19 1.18
CA ASN A 51 5.97 -7.70 0.71
C ASN A 51 5.87 -6.29 0.15
N LEU A 52 4.86 -6.02 -0.69
CA LEU A 52 4.64 -4.71 -1.30
C LEU A 52 4.37 -3.63 -0.24
N ALA A 53 3.49 -3.92 0.71
CA ALA A 53 3.20 -3.00 1.82
C ALA A 53 4.42 -2.74 2.70
N THR A 54 5.19 -3.79 3.00
CA THR A 54 6.40 -3.68 3.82
C THR A 54 7.50 -2.90 3.09
N ALA A 55 7.63 -3.08 1.77
CA ALA A 55 8.57 -2.35 0.93
C ALA A 55 8.30 -0.84 0.94
N LEU A 56 7.07 -0.42 0.62
CA LEU A 56 6.71 1.00 0.61
C LEU A 56 6.84 1.64 2.00
N HIS A 57 6.38 0.94 3.04
CA HIS A 57 6.58 1.39 4.41
C HIS A 57 8.07 1.53 4.73
N ARG A 58 8.90 0.58 4.31
CA ARG A 58 10.33 0.61 4.60
C ARG A 58 11.03 1.74 3.87
N VAL A 59 10.80 1.93 2.57
CA VAL A 59 11.32 3.07 1.78
C VAL A 59 11.02 4.39 2.48
N ALA A 60 9.78 4.58 2.94
CA ALA A 60 9.37 5.80 3.62
C ALA A 60 9.95 5.94 5.04
N LYS A 61 10.25 4.83 5.71
CA LYS A 61 10.78 4.83 7.07
C LYS A 61 12.30 5.01 7.12
N SER A 62 13.03 4.49 6.13
CA SER A 62 14.48 4.54 6.05
C SER A 62 15.02 5.64 5.14
N GLY A 63 14.18 6.24 4.29
CA GLY A 63 14.60 7.32 3.39
C GLY A 63 14.74 8.69 4.07
N THR A 64 15.62 9.50 3.51
CA THR A 64 15.85 10.91 3.86
C THR A 64 15.19 11.85 2.84
N ALA A 65 15.20 13.16 3.13
CA ALA A 65 14.76 14.17 2.17
C ALA A 65 15.59 14.19 0.86
N VAL A 66 16.85 13.73 0.89
CA VAL A 66 17.66 13.58 -0.32
C VAL A 66 17.13 12.40 -1.13
N ASP A 67 16.88 11.26 -0.48
CA ASP A 67 16.37 10.05 -1.15
C ASP A 67 15.01 10.32 -1.80
N PHE A 68 14.08 10.93 -1.08
CA PHE A 68 12.74 11.25 -1.58
C PHE A 68 12.75 12.15 -2.82
N ARG A 69 13.69 13.11 -2.90
CA ARG A 69 13.86 13.95 -4.10
C ARG A 69 14.34 13.14 -5.30
N ASN A 70 15.09 12.06 -5.07
CA ASN A 70 15.60 11.19 -6.11
C ASN A 70 14.57 10.13 -6.55
N LEU A 71 13.65 9.71 -5.66
CA LEU A 71 12.62 8.71 -5.96
C LEU A 71 11.76 9.06 -7.19
N ARG A 72 11.49 10.36 -7.45
CA ARG A 72 10.72 10.79 -8.63
C ARG A 72 11.35 10.35 -9.97
N ARG A 73 12.67 10.13 -9.99
CA ARG A 73 13.42 9.70 -11.18
C ARG A 73 13.97 8.28 -11.06
N SER A 74 13.61 7.56 -10.00
CA SER A 74 14.07 6.19 -9.76
C SER A 74 13.19 5.21 -10.54
N GLU A 75 13.83 4.45 -11.41
CA GLU A 75 13.17 3.36 -12.14
C GLU A 75 12.69 2.27 -11.18
N GLU A 76 13.44 2.02 -10.10
CA GLU A 76 13.12 1.03 -9.08
C GLU A 76 11.87 1.41 -8.29
N TYR A 77 11.72 2.69 -7.91
CA TYR A 77 10.52 3.17 -7.25
C TYR A 77 9.31 3.14 -8.19
N SER A 78 9.48 3.54 -9.45
CA SER A 78 8.44 3.42 -10.47
C SER A 78 8.00 1.96 -10.66
N ALA A 79 8.96 1.04 -10.75
CA ALA A 79 8.71 -0.38 -10.90
C ALA A 79 8.02 -1.00 -9.67
N LEU A 80 8.28 -0.48 -8.47
CA LEU A 80 7.56 -0.86 -7.25
C LEU A 80 6.11 -0.37 -7.29
N LEU A 81 5.86 0.88 -7.68
CA LEU A 81 4.49 1.42 -7.80
C LEU A 81 3.67 0.65 -8.84
N GLN A 82 4.24 0.31 -10.00
CA GLN A 82 3.56 -0.49 -11.02
C GLN A 82 3.17 -1.88 -10.50
N ARG A 83 4.02 -2.52 -9.68
CA ARG A 83 3.69 -3.81 -9.05
C ARG A 83 2.56 -3.67 -8.03
N VAL A 84 2.56 -2.60 -7.25
CA VAL A 84 1.48 -2.28 -6.31
C VAL A 84 0.16 -2.09 -7.06
N GLU A 85 0.17 -1.31 -8.13
CA GLU A 85 -1.02 -1.07 -8.95
C GLU A 85 -1.53 -2.34 -9.62
N ALA A 86 -0.65 -3.17 -10.18
CA ALA A 86 -1.02 -4.46 -10.76
C ALA A 86 -1.63 -5.40 -9.71
N ALA A 87 -1.02 -5.48 -8.52
CA ALA A 87 -1.52 -6.33 -7.44
C ALA A 87 -2.87 -5.85 -6.92
N LEU A 88 -3.06 -4.54 -6.74
CA LEU A 88 -4.34 -3.96 -6.27
C LEU A 88 -5.48 -4.10 -7.28
N ARG A 89 -5.17 -4.15 -8.58
CA ARG A 89 -6.15 -4.41 -9.65
C ARG A 89 -6.43 -5.90 -9.86
N SER A 90 -5.60 -6.78 -9.30
CA SER A 90 -5.78 -8.21 -9.46
C SER A 90 -7.05 -8.67 -8.71
N PRO A 91 -7.93 -9.46 -9.34
CA PRO A 91 -9.06 -10.07 -8.63
C PRO A 91 -8.60 -11.06 -7.54
N ASP A 92 -7.37 -11.57 -7.65
CA ASP A 92 -6.73 -12.44 -6.67
C ASP A 92 -5.95 -11.64 -5.60
N GLY A 93 -6.01 -10.31 -5.64
CA GLY A 93 -5.35 -9.43 -4.68
C GLY A 93 -5.99 -9.51 -3.30
N ASP A 94 -5.32 -10.18 -2.35
CA ASP A 94 -5.73 -10.27 -0.95
C ASP A 94 -5.00 -9.21 -0.11
N PHE A 95 -5.53 -7.98 -0.12
CA PHE A 95 -5.01 -6.87 0.68
C PHE A 95 -5.90 -6.62 1.89
N ASN A 96 -5.29 -6.67 3.08
CA ASN A 96 -5.98 -6.29 4.30
C ASN A 96 -5.88 -4.77 4.57
N PRO A 97 -6.73 -4.24 5.48
CA PRO A 97 -6.70 -2.83 5.86
C PRO A 97 -5.33 -2.26 6.23
N ARG A 98 -4.52 -3.04 6.95
CA ARG A 98 -3.18 -2.64 7.39
C ARG A 98 -2.22 -2.47 6.21
N GLU A 99 -2.26 -3.38 5.24
CA GLU A 99 -1.42 -3.30 4.05
C GLU A 99 -1.76 -2.08 3.21
N ILE A 100 -3.05 -1.84 2.96
CA ILE A 100 -3.53 -0.67 2.20
C ILE A 100 -3.11 0.63 2.89
N ALA A 101 -3.35 0.73 4.20
CA ALA A 101 -2.97 1.91 4.98
C ALA A 101 -1.45 2.15 4.98
N ASN A 102 -0.64 1.08 5.09
CA ASN A 102 0.82 1.18 5.04
C ASN A 102 1.34 1.62 3.68
N MET A 103 0.75 1.12 2.59
CA MET A 103 1.12 1.54 1.23
C MET A 103 0.79 3.01 1.01
N ALA A 104 -0.44 3.44 1.32
CA ALA A 104 -0.86 4.83 1.21
C ALA A 104 0.06 5.76 2.02
N TRP A 105 0.33 5.40 3.28
CA TRP A 105 1.23 6.15 4.15
C TRP A 105 2.66 6.21 3.61
N GLY A 106 3.18 5.09 3.12
CA GLY A 106 4.54 5.01 2.58
C GLY A 106 4.72 5.94 1.38
N ILE A 107 3.79 5.89 0.41
CA ILE A 107 3.83 6.72 -0.79
C ILE A 107 3.69 8.21 -0.44
N ALA A 108 2.73 8.56 0.43
CA ALA A 108 2.53 9.94 0.87
C ALA A 108 3.76 10.50 1.57
N LYS A 109 4.35 9.71 2.49
CA LYS A 109 5.54 10.12 3.25
C LYS A 109 6.77 10.25 2.37
N ALA A 110 6.92 9.42 1.35
CA ALA A 110 7.99 9.51 0.37
C ALA A 110 7.89 10.77 -0.52
N GLN A 111 6.82 11.57 -0.40
CA GLN A 111 6.59 12.83 -1.13
C GLN A 111 6.56 12.70 -2.66
N VAL A 112 6.34 11.49 -3.16
CA VAL A 112 6.17 11.19 -4.59
C VAL A 112 4.82 10.49 -4.79
N PRO A 113 3.68 11.18 -4.55
CA PRO A 113 2.37 10.60 -4.77
C PRO A 113 2.11 10.43 -6.28
N SER A 114 1.50 9.31 -6.62
CA SER A 114 0.94 9.03 -7.95
C SER A 114 -0.58 9.06 -7.86
N ILE A 115 -1.23 9.89 -8.67
CA ILE A 115 -2.70 9.99 -8.72
C ILE A 115 -3.29 8.62 -9.06
N GLU A 116 -2.68 7.90 -9.99
CA GLU A 116 -3.07 6.55 -10.40
C GLU A 116 -2.96 5.55 -9.25
N THR A 117 -1.83 5.53 -8.52
CA THR A 117 -1.66 4.62 -7.40
C THR A 117 -2.66 4.92 -6.27
N PHE A 118 -2.94 6.19 -5.99
CA PHE A 118 -3.96 6.54 -5.00
C PHE A 118 -5.38 6.20 -5.45
N ALA A 119 -5.68 6.24 -6.75
CA ALA A 119 -6.98 5.82 -7.27
C ALA A 119 -7.22 4.33 -7.01
N VAL A 120 -6.25 3.47 -7.33
CA VAL A 120 -6.38 2.03 -7.06
C VAL A 120 -6.36 1.70 -5.56
N LEU A 121 -5.63 2.47 -4.74
CA LEU A 121 -5.68 2.33 -3.29
C LEU A 121 -7.07 2.68 -2.74
N THR A 122 -7.75 3.70 -3.27
CA THR A 122 -9.14 4.01 -2.89
C THR A 122 -10.08 2.86 -3.21
N ASP A 123 -9.96 2.29 -4.40
CA ASP A 123 -10.81 1.18 -4.82
C ASP A 123 -10.61 -0.04 -3.92
N ALA A 124 -9.35 -0.39 -3.65
CA ALA A 124 -9.01 -1.46 -2.73
C ALA A 124 -9.48 -1.18 -1.29
N ALA A 125 -9.35 0.06 -0.80
CA ALA A 125 -9.78 0.42 0.54
C ALA A 125 -11.29 0.29 0.72
N VAL A 126 -12.07 0.70 -0.28
CA VAL A 126 -13.53 0.55 -0.28
C VAL A 126 -13.92 -0.92 -0.38
N ALA A 127 -13.25 -1.71 -1.24
CA ALA A 127 -13.50 -3.13 -1.39
C ALA A 127 -13.17 -3.93 -0.11
N ALA A 128 -12.11 -3.54 0.61
CA ALA A 128 -11.71 -4.16 1.88
C ALA A 128 -12.65 -3.84 3.06
N ASN A 129 -13.75 -3.11 2.82
CA ASN A 129 -14.74 -2.68 3.81
C ASN A 129 -14.12 -1.89 4.97
N LEU A 130 -14.35 -0.57 4.97
CA LEU A 130 -13.79 0.32 6.00
C LEU A 130 -14.18 -0.05 7.43
N LYS A 131 -15.25 -0.84 7.65
CA LYS A 131 -15.58 -1.40 8.98
C LYS A 131 -14.46 -2.31 9.54
N ALA A 132 -13.71 -2.99 8.68
CA ALA A 132 -12.59 -3.83 9.08
C ALA A 132 -11.34 -3.03 9.49
N TYR A 133 -11.28 -1.75 9.16
CA TYR A 133 -10.13 -0.90 9.50
C TYR A 133 -10.14 -0.54 10.99
N LYS A 134 -9.02 -0.79 11.65
CA LYS A 134 -8.75 -0.28 13.00
C LYS A 134 -8.57 1.24 12.97
N PRO A 135 -8.75 1.94 14.10
CA PRO A 135 -8.58 3.39 14.17
C PRO A 135 -7.24 3.87 13.58
N GLN A 136 -6.13 3.19 13.88
CA GLN A 136 -4.81 3.53 13.34
C GLN A 136 -4.74 3.44 11.81
N GLU A 137 -5.40 2.44 11.22
CA GLU A 137 -5.39 2.21 9.78
C GLU A 137 -6.22 3.30 9.07
N LEU A 138 -7.39 3.65 9.62
CA LEU A 138 -8.17 4.79 9.12
C LEU A 138 -7.40 6.10 9.24
N SER A 139 -6.76 6.37 10.39
CA SER A 139 -5.97 7.59 10.58
C SER A 139 -4.81 7.70 9.60
N ASN A 140 -4.10 6.59 9.37
CA ASN A 140 -2.99 6.56 8.40
C ASN A 140 -3.49 6.80 6.96
N THR A 141 -4.61 6.18 6.58
CA THR A 141 -5.21 6.39 5.26
C THR A 141 -5.63 7.85 5.08
N VAL A 142 -6.39 8.44 6.02
CA VAL A 142 -6.80 9.85 5.93
C VAL A 142 -5.58 10.78 5.85
N TRP A 143 -4.58 10.57 6.71
CA TRP A 143 -3.36 11.37 6.70
C TRP A 143 -2.62 11.27 5.36
N ALA A 144 -2.51 10.05 4.80
CA ALA A 144 -1.83 9.82 3.54
C ALA A 144 -2.50 10.58 2.37
N PHE A 145 -3.82 10.48 2.27
CA PHE A 145 -4.58 11.16 1.21
C PHE A 145 -4.54 12.69 1.36
N ALA A 146 -4.67 13.22 2.59
CA ALA A 146 -4.54 14.65 2.83
C ALA A 146 -3.12 15.17 2.51
N THR A 147 -2.09 14.40 2.87
CA THR A 147 -0.69 14.74 2.57
C THR A 147 -0.43 14.72 1.06
N ALA A 148 -0.88 13.67 0.36
CA ALA A 148 -0.75 13.57 -1.09
C ALA A 148 -1.46 14.71 -1.80
N TRP A 149 -2.67 15.07 -1.35
CA TRP A 149 -3.42 16.21 -1.88
C TRP A 149 -2.66 17.54 -1.73
N ASN A 150 -2.04 17.76 -0.55
CA ASN A 150 -1.28 18.98 -0.29
C ASN A 150 -0.02 19.09 -1.17
N LEU A 151 0.57 17.96 -1.58
CA LEU A 151 1.72 17.93 -2.49
C LEU A 151 1.35 18.24 -3.95
N CYS A 152 0.06 18.19 -4.31
CA CYS A 152 -0.40 18.64 -5.63
C CYS A 152 -0.40 20.17 -5.69
N SER A 153 0.65 20.76 -6.24
CA SER A 153 0.76 22.23 -6.39
C SER A 153 0.07 22.76 -7.65
N ALA A 154 -0.02 21.94 -8.70
CA ALA A 154 -0.59 22.36 -9.99
C ALA A 154 -2.13 22.27 -9.98
N PRO A 155 -2.85 23.30 -10.48
CA PRO A 155 -4.31 23.28 -10.54
C PRO A 155 -4.88 22.06 -11.28
N ALA A 156 -4.30 21.69 -12.43
CA ALA A 156 -4.73 20.50 -13.19
C ALA A 156 -4.59 19.22 -12.36
N ALA A 157 -3.44 19.00 -11.72
CA ALA A 157 -3.21 17.83 -10.87
C ALA A 157 -4.19 17.76 -9.69
N ARG A 158 -4.60 18.91 -9.11
CA ARG A 158 -5.63 18.95 -8.07
C ARG A 158 -7.00 18.53 -8.63
N THR A 159 -7.38 19.05 -9.80
CA THR A 159 -8.63 18.67 -10.46
C THR A 159 -8.67 17.17 -10.73
N ASP A 160 -7.59 16.61 -11.26
CA ASP A 160 -7.50 15.18 -11.58
C ASP A 160 -7.52 14.29 -10.34
N PHE A 161 -6.93 14.74 -9.23
CA PHE A 161 -6.89 13.97 -7.99
C PHE A 161 -8.18 14.11 -7.16
N ALA A 162 -9.00 15.14 -7.41
CA ALA A 162 -10.16 15.47 -6.57
C ALA A 162 -11.16 14.32 -6.42
N PRO A 163 -11.54 13.60 -7.51
CA PRO A 163 -12.49 12.49 -7.40
C PRO A 163 -11.99 11.40 -6.46
N THR A 164 -10.69 11.07 -6.54
CA THR A 164 -10.06 10.04 -5.72
C THR A 164 -10.07 10.41 -4.23
N VAL A 165 -9.72 11.67 -3.90
CA VAL A 165 -9.72 12.15 -2.51
C VAL A 165 -11.14 12.25 -1.96
N CYS A 166 -12.09 12.81 -2.73
CA CYS A 166 -13.48 12.92 -2.32
C CYS A 166 -14.11 11.54 -2.06
N LYS A 167 -13.87 10.56 -2.93
CA LYS A 167 -14.35 9.19 -2.75
C LYS A 167 -13.82 8.56 -1.46
N MET A 168 -12.51 8.68 -1.20
CA MET A 168 -11.90 8.11 0.00
C MET A 168 -12.40 8.81 1.27
N MET A 169 -12.42 10.15 1.30
CA MET A 169 -12.86 10.92 2.47
C MET A 169 -14.34 10.71 2.78
N GLY A 170 -15.20 10.68 1.76
CA GLY A 170 -16.62 10.40 1.95
C GLY A 170 -16.87 8.97 2.46
N ALA A 171 -16.10 7.99 1.99
CA ALA A 171 -16.18 6.62 2.52
C ALA A 171 -15.76 6.54 3.99
N VAL A 172 -14.69 7.24 4.38
CA VAL A 172 -14.25 7.31 5.79
C VAL A 172 -15.27 8.01 6.66
N GLU A 173 -15.79 9.17 6.24
CA GLU A 173 -16.80 9.91 6.97
C GLU A 173 -18.05 9.07 7.22
N ALA A 174 -18.57 8.42 6.16
CA ALA A 174 -19.73 7.53 6.28
C ALA A 174 -19.49 6.40 7.27
N GLU A 175 -18.28 5.82 7.30
CA GLU A 175 -17.93 4.77 8.25
C GLU A 175 -17.79 5.29 9.68
N LEU A 176 -17.19 6.46 9.90
CA LEU A 176 -17.09 7.05 11.23
C LEU A 176 -18.47 7.38 11.81
N LEU A 177 -19.37 7.93 10.99
CA LEU A 177 -20.75 8.20 11.38
C LEU A 177 -21.50 6.93 11.78
N ARG A 178 -21.30 5.81 11.07
CA ARG A 178 -21.88 4.51 11.46
C ARG A 178 -21.39 4.06 12.83
N ARG A 179 -20.09 4.14 13.10
CA ARG A 179 -19.51 3.74 14.40
C ARG A 179 -19.97 4.59 15.57
N MET A 180 -20.37 5.85 15.33
CA MET A 180 -20.92 6.73 16.36
C MET A 180 -22.39 6.46 16.68
N GLY A 181 -23.12 5.79 15.77
CA GLY A 181 -24.51 5.41 15.95
C GLY A 181 -24.73 3.99 16.49
N GLU A 182 -23.65 3.18 16.58
CA GLU A 182 -23.61 1.86 17.25
C GLU A 182 -23.34 2.02 18.75
#